data_AF-A0A963R9L1-F1
#
_entry.id   AF-A0A963R9L1-F1
#
_cell.length_a   1.000
_cell.length_b   1.000
_cell.length_c   1.000
_cell.angle_alpha   90.00
_cell.angle_beta   90.00
_cell.angle_gamma   90.00
#
_symmetry.space_group_name_H-M   'P 1'
#
loop_
_entity.id
_entity.type
_entity.pdbx_description
1 polymer ?
#
loop_
_entity_poly.entity_id
_entity_poly.type
_entity_poly.pdbx_seq_one_letter_code
_entity_poly.pdbx_strand_id
1 'polypeptide(L)'
;MNDNQPTGLHLVTTSEHPPVNATETAGACTQTQRWIAQGQEVAFVTVKASMFLASTWLMAFGLPLLFFLALSGGDLDQLFWQVDNLASRWIAADMSRKDAFSQLIQIALIGSATLILIWRMPRFLADLNPAPSGSEQEK
;
A
#
# COMPACT_ATOMS: atom_id res chain seq x y z
N MET A 1 -52.50 -62.97 3.31
CA MET A 1 -53.15 -61.66 3.32
C MET A 1 -52.11 -60.61 2.94
N ASN A 2 -52.08 -60.30 1.64
CA ASN A 2 -51.88 -58.98 1.00
C ASN A 2 -52.22 -57.76 1.89
N ASP A 3 -51.69 -56.54 1.77
CA ASP A 3 -50.85 -55.86 0.76
C ASP A 3 -50.27 -54.56 1.34
N ASN A 4 -49.27 -54.00 0.65
CA ASN A 4 -48.99 -52.58 0.42
C ASN A 4 -47.98 -51.78 1.29
N GLN A 5 -46.77 -51.62 0.72
CA GLN A 5 -45.91 -50.42 0.83
C GLN A 5 -46.51 -49.27 -0.01
N PRO A 6 -46.14 -47.99 0.25
CA PRO A 6 -45.19 -47.38 -0.70
C PRO A 6 -44.19 -46.35 -0.09
N THR A 7 -42.94 -46.52 -0.50
CA THR A 7 -41.96 -45.49 -0.96
C THR A 7 -41.60 -44.30 -0.04
N GLY A 8 -40.48 -44.45 0.67
CA GLY A 8 -39.57 -43.35 0.98
C GLY A 8 -38.43 -43.34 -0.03
N LEU A 9 -38.33 -42.26 -0.81
CA LEU A 9 -37.52 -42.11 -2.01
C LEU A 9 -36.00 -42.23 -1.73
N HIS A 10 -35.35 -43.21 -2.36
CA HIS A 10 -33.91 -43.43 -2.34
C HIS A 10 -33.26 -42.60 -3.46
N LEU A 11 -32.69 -41.44 -3.12
CA LEU A 11 -31.82 -40.68 -4.04
C LEU A 11 -30.37 -41.09 -3.82
N VAL A 12 -30.06 -42.34 -4.17
CA VAL A 12 -28.72 -42.67 -4.68
C VAL A 12 -28.65 -42.06 -6.07
N THR A 13 -28.02 -40.89 -6.17
CA THR A 13 -27.51 -40.41 -7.45
C THR A 13 -26.13 -41.02 -7.63
N THR A 14 -26.09 -42.08 -8.43
CA THR A 14 -24.87 -42.53 -9.10
C THR A 14 -24.46 -41.37 -10.02
N SER A 15 -23.44 -40.61 -9.64
CA SER A 15 -22.78 -39.69 -10.57
C SER A 15 -21.66 -40.46 -11.22
N GLU A 16 -21.99 -41.13 -12.32
CA GLU A 16 -21.01 -41.62 -13.27
C GLU A 16 -21.39 -41.10 -14.66
N HIS A 17 -20.77 -39.99 -15.06
CA HIS A 17 -20.65 -39.59 -16.45
C HIS A 17 -19.42 -38.68 -16.65
N PRO A 18 -18.32 -39.16 -17.25
CA PRO A 18 -17.31 -38.33 -17.89
C PRO A 18 -17.37 -38.49 -19.42
N PRO A 19 -16.64 -37.69 -20.21
CA PRO A 19 -16.61 -36.23 -20.22
C PRO A 19 -16.82 -35.71 -21.67
N VAL A 20 -17.65 -34.69 -21.89
CA VAL A 20 -17.67 -33.99 -23.18
C VAL A 20 -17.76 -32.49 -22.95
N ASN A 21 -16.66 -31.81 -23.27
CA ASN A 21 -16.51 -30.37 -23.49
C ASN A 21 -16.76 -29.40 -22.30
N ALA A 22 -16.41 -29.80 -21.07
CA ALA A 22 -16.33 -28.86 -19.94
C ALA A 22 -14.93 -28.20 -19.79
N THR A 23 -13.95 -28.60 -20.61
CA THR A 23 -12.56 -28.15 -20.47
C THR A 23 -12.28 -26.79 -21.11
N GLU A 24 -13.05 -26.36 -22.12
CA GLU A 24 -12.80 -25.08 -22.80
C GLU A 24 -13.51 -23.88 -22.13
N THR A 25 -14.69 -24.07 -21.55
CA THR A 25 -15.45 -22.99 -20.90
C THR A 25 -15.07 -22.78 -19.43
N ALA A 26 -14.64 -23.83 -18.72
CA ALA A 26 -14.14 -23.70 -17.35
C ALA A 26 -12.75 -23.04 -17.29
N GLY A 27 -11.92 -23.23 -18.33
CA GLY A 27 -10.60 -22.61 -18.44
C GLY A 27 -10.64 -21.08 -18.58
N ALA A 28 -11.60 -20.56 -19.37
CA ALA A 28 -11.75 -19.11 -19.54
C ALA A 28 -12.26 -18.41 -18.26
N CYS A 29 -13.20 -19.03 -17.54
CA CYS A 29 -13.72 -18.48 -16.28
C CYS A 29 -12.65 -18.48 -15.17
N THR A 30 -11.89 -19.57 -15.03
CA THR A 30 -10.78 -19.67 -14.06
C THR A 30 -9.60 -18.74 -14.41
N GLN A 31 -9.29 -18.59 -15.70
CA GLN A 31 -8.21 -17.70 -16.12
C GLN A 31 -8.57 -16.23 -15.86
N THR A 32 -9.77 -15.78 -16.24
CA THR A 32 -10.25 -14.40 -15.98
C THR A 32 -10.25 -14.09 -14.49
N GLN A 33 -10.68 -15.04 -13.67
CA GLN A 33 -10.67 -14.93 -12.21
C GLN A 33 -9.24 -14.85 -11.63
N ARG A 34 -8.27 -15.53 -12.25
CA ARG A 34 -6.84 -15.41 -11.91
C ARG A 34 -6.25 -14.04 -12.27
N TRP A 35 -6.67 -13.41 -13.37
CA TRP A 35 -6.23 -12.06 -13.74
C TRP A 35 -6.82 -11.00 -12.80
N ILE A 36 -8.08 -11.15 -12.43
CA ILE A 36 -8.75 -10.27 -11.47
C ILE A 36 -8.13 -10.43 -10.07
N ALA A 37 -7.86 -11.65 -9.62
CA ALA A 37 -7.17 -11.91 -8.35
C ALA A 37 -5.75 -11.33 -8.32
N GLN A 38 -4.96 -11.51 -9.38
CA GLN A 38 -3.64 -10.89 -9.51
C GLN A 38 -3.72 -9.34 -9.51
N GLY A 39 -4.75 -8.76 -10.14
CA GLY A 39 -4.98 -7.32 -10.12
C GLY A 39 -5.32 -6.79 -8.72
N GLN A 40 -6.09 -7.55 -7.93
CA GLN A 40 -6.45 -7.18 -6.56
C GLN A 40 -5.24 -7.19 -5.62
N GLU A 41 -4.35 -8.16 -5.74
CA GLU A 41 -3.12 -8.23 -4.94
C GLU A 41 -2.18 -7.07 -5.26
N VAL A 42 -1.97 -6.77 -6.55
CA VAL A 42 -1.14 -5.63 -6.99
C VAL A 42 -1.75 -4.30 -6.55
N ALA A 43 -3.08 -4.15 -6.66
CA ALA A 43 -3.77 -2.94 -6.22
C ALA A 43 -3.61 -2.74 -4.70
N PHE A 44 -3.79 -3.79 -3.90
CA PHE A 44 -3.62 -3.74 -2.45
C PHE A 44 -2.20 -3.35 -2.05
N VAL A 45 -1.18 -3.99 -2.64
CA VAL A 45 0.24 -3.67 -2.37
C VAL A 45 0.54 -2.24 -2.79
N THR A 46 0.04 -1.79 -3.93
CA THR A 46 0.27 -0.42 -4.44
C THR A 46 -0.36 0.63 -3.54
N VAL A 47 -1.59 0.41 -3.05
CA VAL A 47 -2.25 1.33 -2.11
C VAL A 47 -1.51 1.36 -0.76
N LYS A 48 -1.08 0.20 -0.26
CA LYS A 48 -0.33 0.14 1.01
C LYS A 48 1.05 0.81 0.86
N ALA A 49 1.72 0.61 -0.26
CA ALA A 49 2.98 1.26 -0.60
C ALA A 49 2.82 2.77 -0.80
N SER A 50 1.75 3.22 -1.47
CA SER A 50 1.49 4.64 -1.68
C SER A 50 1.18 5.36 -0.36
N MET A 51 0.40 4.75 0.53
CA MET A 51 0.16 5.30 1.87
C MET A 51 1.44 5.39 2.69
N PHE A 52 2.31 4.38 2.60
CA PHE A 52 3.62 4.40 3.24
C PHE A 52 4.50 5.52 2.68
N LEU A 53 4.56 5.65 1.37
CA LEU A 53 5.38 6.64 0.68
C LEU A 53 4.85 8.06 0.96
N ALA A 54 3.53 8.26 0.91
CA ALA A 54 2.88 9.51 1.27
C ALA A 54 3.20 9.90 2.72
N SER A 55 3.12 8.97 3.66
CA SER A 55 3.49 9.23 5.05
C SER A 55 4.98 9.56 5.23
N THR A 56 5.86 8.93 4.43
CA THR A 56 7.30 9.20 4.43
C THR A 56 7.60 10.61 3.92
N TRP A 57 7.01 11.00 2.78
CA TRP A 57 7.12 12.36 2.25
C TRP A 57 6.49 13.40 3.18
N LEU A 58 5.37 13.07 3.81
CA LEU A 58 4.74 13.95 4.79
C LEU A 58 5.65 14.19 5.99
N MET A 59 6.40 13.19 6.46
CA MET A 59 7.44 13.41 7.47
C MET A 59 8.60 14.24 6.90
N ALA A 60 9.10 13.91 5.70
CA ALA A 60 10.22 14.62 5.08
C ALA A 60 9.95 16.12 4.84
N PHE A 61 8.72 16.49 4.45
CA PHE A 61 8.30 17.89 4.31
C PHE A 61 7.74 18.50 5.61
N GLY A 62 7.15 17.67 6.47
CA GLY A 62 6.58 18.10 7.75
C GLY A 62 7.65 18.58 8.72
N LEU A 63 8.83 17.95 8.75
CA LEU A 63 9.94 18.39 9.60
C LEU A 63 10.38 19.82 9.27
N PRO A 64 10.72 20.16 8.01
CA PRO A 64 10.99 21.54 7.62
C PRO A 64 9.86 22.51 8.00
N LEU A 65 8.60 22.15 7.70
CA LEU A 65 7.46 23.00 8.02
C LEU A 65 7.34 23.28 9.53
N LEU A 66 7.44 22.23 10.36
CA LEU A 66 7.42 22.34 11.82
C LEU A 66 8.61 23.14 12.35
N PHE A 67 9.78 23.02 11.72
CA PHE A 67 10.96 23.82 12.08
C PHE A 67 10.71 25.31 11.88
N PHE A 68 10.23 25.73 10.70
CA PHE A 68 9.87 27.13 10.45
C PHE A 68 8.75 27.61 11.39
N LEU A 69 7.75 26.76 11.65
CA LEU A 69 6.67 27.09 12.58
C LEU A 69 7.17 27.27 14.02
N ALA A 70 8.13 26.44 14.46
CA ALA A 70 8.77 26.57 15.75
C ALA A 70 9.60 27.86 15.85
N LEU A 71 10.36 28.23 14.81
CA LEU A 71 11.06 29.52 14.74
C LEU A 71 10.10 30.73 14.76
N SER A 72 8.89 30.52 14.25
CA SER A 72 7.82 31.52 14.24
C SER A 72 7.09 31.64 15.59
N GLY A 73 7.39 30.79 16.58
CA GLY A 73 6.62 30.74 17.83
C GLY A 73 5.18 30.23 17.66
N GLY A 74 4.88 29.53 16.55
CA GLY A 74 3.54 29.07 16.20
C GLY A 74 2.69 30.09 15.43
N ASP A 75 3.21 31.29 15.17
CA ASP A 75 2.53 32.32 14.41
C ASP A 75 2.61 32.06 12.90
N LEU A 76 1.48 32.11 12.19
CA LEU A 76 1.46 31.86 10.74
C LEU A 76 1.95 33.06 9.92
N ASP A 77 1.72 34.29 10.35
CA ASP A 77 2.16 35.49 9.62
C ASP A 77 3.69 35.55 9.60
N GLN A 78 4.33 35.28 10.73
CA GLN A 78 5.79 35.22 10.84
C GLN A 78 6.40 33.99 10.13
N LEU A 79 5.64 32.89 9.96
CA LEU A 79 6.05 31.75 9.13
C LEU A 79 6.12 32.18 7.66
N PHE A 80 5.04 32.79 7.16
CA PHE A 80 4.99 33.27 5.77
C PHE A 80 6.01 34.38 5.52
N TRP A 81 6.33 35.20 6.53
CA TRP A 81 7.42 36.18 6.42
C TRP A 81 8.79 35.52 6.22
N GLN A 82 9.07 34.40 6.88
CA GLN A 82 10.31 33.63 6.66
C GLN A 82 10.34 33.03 5.25
N VAL A 83 9.19 32.53 4.76
CA VAL A 83 9.05 31.98 3.40
C VAL A 83 9.23 33.07 2.34
N ASP A 84 8.68 34.26 2.55
CA ASP A 84 8.83 35.41 1.64
C ASP A 84 10.30 35.88 1.56
N ASN A 85 10.98 35.93 2.70
CA ASN A 85 12.42 36.20 2.73
C ASN A 85 13.22 35.14 1.98
N LEU A 86 12.87 33.86 2.13
CA LEU A 86 13.53 32.79 1.40
C LEU A 86 13.28 32.89 -0.11
N ALA A 87 12.04 33.16 -0.51
CA ALA A 87 11.65 33.30 -1.92
C ALA A 87 12.32 34.51 -2.58
N SER A 88 12.34 35.66 -1.92
CA SER A 88 13.01 36.86 -2.43
C SER A 88 14.52 36.67 -2.56
N ARG A 89 15.16 36.01 -1.58
CA ARG A 89 16.57 35.60 -1.64
C ARG A 89 16.84 34.62 -2.78
N TRP A 90 15.96 33.64 -2.99
CA TRP A 90 16.06 32.70 -4.10
C TRP A 90 15.95 33.40 -5.45
N ILE A 91 14.96 34.28 -5.65
CA ILE A 91 14.77 35.01 -6.91
C ILE A 91 16.00 35.85 -7.23
N ALA A 92 16.52 36.57 -6.23
CA ALA A 92 17.69 37.46 -6.36
C ALA A 92 19.04 36.71 -6.50
N ALA A 93 19.08 35.40 -6.25
CA ALA A 93 20.33 34.64 -6.27
C ALA A 93 20.82 34.32 -7.70
N ASP A 94 22.14 34.24 -7.83
CA ASP A 94 22.84 33.78 -9.04
C ASP A 94 22.57 32.29 -9.31
N MET A 95 22.73 31.84 -10.56
CA MET A 95 22.44 30.45 -10.95
C MET A 95 23.26 29.42 -10.15
N SER A 96 24.53 29.71 -9.85
CA SER A 96 25.40 28.81 -9.07
C SER A 96 24.90 28.61 -7.64
N ARG A 97 24.36 29.66 -7.00
CA ARG A 97 23.80 29.60 -5.64
C ARG A 97 22.47 28.85 -5.62
N LYS A 98 21.65 29.05 -6.65
CA LYS A 98 20.40 28.30 -6.84
C LYS A 98 20.66 26.80 -6.96
N ASP A 99 21.65 26.42 -7.76
CA ASP A 99 22.01 25.01 -7.93
C ASP A 99 22.52 24.38 -6.62
N ALA A 100 23.44 25.06 -5.92
CA ALA A 100 23.94 24.58 -4.63
C ALA A 100 22.83 24.43 -3.58
N PHE A 101 21.91 25.41 -3.48
CA PHE A 101 20.78 25.33 -2.55
C PHE A 101 19.79 24.22 -2.93
N SER A 102 19.52 24.05 -4.23
CA SER A 102 18.69 22.95 -4.73
C SER A 102 19.29 21.59 -4.39
N GLN A 103 20.60 21.40 -4.61
CA GLN A 103 21.29 20.17 -4.24
C GLN A 103 21.21 19.89 -2.74
N LEU A 104 21.38 20.91 -1.90
CA LEU A 104 21.23 20.76 -0.44
C LEU A 104 19.82 20.32 -0.05
N ILE A 105 18.77 20.93 -0.63
CA ILE A 105 17.38 20.52 -0.40
C ILE A 105 17.15 19.08 -0.86
N GLN A 106 17.61 18.71 -2.05
CA GLN A 106 17.45 17.36 -2.59
C GLN A 106 18.12 16.32 -1.69
N ILE A 107 19.37 16.56 -1.28
CA ILE A 107 20.09 15.66 -0.37
C ILE A 107 19.36 15.55 0.97
N ALA A 108 18.88 16.65 1.53
CA ALA A 108 18.13 16.62 2.79
C ALA A 108 16.81 15.84 2.68
N LEU A 109 16.03 16.05 1.61
CA LEU A 109 14.74 15.39 1.41
C LEU A 109 14.91 13.90 1.07
N ILE A 110 15.83 13.57 0.15
CA ILE A 110 16.10 12.17 -0.20
C ILE A 110 16.72 11.46 0.99
N GLY A 111 17.70 12.07 1.66
CA GLY A 111 18.34 11.49 2.84
C GLY A 111 17.35 11.23 3.98
N SER A 112 16.46 12.18 4.27
CA SER A 112 15.39 11.98 5.26
C SER A 112 14.39 10.91 4.83
N ALA A 113 13.92 10.92 3.59
CA ALA A 113 13.03 9.88 3.07
C ALA A 113 13.68 8.48 3.13
N THR A 114 14.95 8.35 2.74
CA THR A 114 15.71 7.10 2.82
C THR A 114 15.87 6.64 4.27
N LEU A 115 16.20 7.55 5.20
CA LEU A 115 16.33 7.22 6.62
C LEU A 115 15.00 6.73 7.22
N ILE A 116 13.91 7.43 6.92
CA ILE A 116 12.55 7.05 7.34
C ILE A 116 12.16 5.69 6.75
N LEU A 117 12.48 5.46 5.46
CA LEU A 117 12.23 4.19 4.79
C LEU A 117 12.98 3.06 5.50
N ILE A 118 14.30 3.17 5.68
CA ILE A 118 15.12 2.17 6.38
C ILE A 118 14.55 1.85 7.76
N TRP A 119 14.19 2.89 8.52
CA TRP A 119 13.64 2.70 9.87
C TRP A 119 12.27 2.02 9.89
N ARG A 120 11.42 2.27 8.89
CA ARG A 120 10.03 1.80 8.86
C ARG A 120 9.82 0.51 8.05
N MET A 121 10.75 0.17 7.15
CA MET A 121 10.78 -1.08 6.38
C MET A 121 10.52 -2.36 7.20
N PRO A 122 11.15 -2.60 8.38
CA PRO A 122 10.91 -3.83 9.14
C PRO A 122 9.46 -4.00 9.57
N ARG A 123 8.76 -2.91 9.91
CA ARG A 123 7.34 -2.95 10.29
C ARG A 123 6.44 -3.25 9.10
N PHE A 124 6.74 -2.65 7.94
CA PHE A 124 6.01 -2.94 6.71
C PHE A 124 6.14 -4.41 6.29
N LEU A 125 7.36 -4.98 6.40
CA LEU A 125 7.61 -6.39 6.12
C LEU A 125 6.92 -7.32 7.12
N ALA A 126 6.87 -6.96 8.40
CA ALA A 126 6.13 -7.71 9.42
C ALA A 126 4.61 -7.75 9.12
N ASP A 127 4.03 -6.63 8.69
CA ASP A 127 2.60 -6.56 8.32
C ASP A 127 2.27 -7.31 7.01
N LEU A 128 3.28 -7.78 6.26
CA LEU A 128 3.10 -8.57 5.03
C LEU A 128 3.33 -10.08 5.26
N ASN A 129 3.99 -10.45 6.36
CA ASN A 129 4.22 -11.84 6.74
C ASN A 129 3.41 -12.18 8.00
N PRO A 130 2.06 -12.26 7.92
CA PRO A 130 1.29 -12.77 9.04
C PRO A 130 1.79 -14.18 9.36
N ALA A 131 2.16 -14.41 10.62
CA ALA A 131 2.55 -15.73 11.09
C ALA A 131 1.47 -16.75 10.67
N PRO A 132 1.85 -17.98 10.24
CA PRO A 132 0.88 -19.01 9.94
C PRO A 132 0.02 -19.24 11.19
N SER A 133 -1.20 -18.73 11.19
CA SER A 133 -2.22 -18.97 12.19
C SER A 133 -2.63 -20.44 12.09
N GLY A 134 -1.86 -21.31 12.74
CA GLY A 134 -1.99 -22.75 12.59
C GLY A 134 -1.27 -23.56 13.66
N SER A 135 -1.09 -23.02 14.86
CA SER A 135 -0.60 -23.80 16.02
C SER A 135 -1.42 -23.59 17.30
N GLU A 136 -2.71 -23.25 17.16
CA GLU A 136 -3.70 -23.68 18.15
C GLU A 136 -4.17 -25.10 17.77
N GLN A 137 -3.24 -26.06 17.85
CA GLN A 137 -3.61 -27.46 18.06
C GLN A 137 -3.40 -27.74 19.55
N GLU A 138 -4.53 -27.81 20.24
CA GLU A 138 -4.87 -28.94 21.11
C GLU A 138 -3.81 -29.34 22.14
N LYS A 139 -4.07 -28.97 23.40
CA LYS A 139 -3.55 -29.72 24.54
C LYS A 139 -4.67 -29.97 25.54
#